data_AF-A0A817C315-F1
#
_entry.id   AF-A0A817C315-F1
#
_cell.length_a   1.000
_cell.length_b   1.000
_cell.length_c   1.000
_cell.angle_alpha   90.00
_cell.angle_beta   90.00
_cell.angle_gamma   90.00
#
_symmetry.space_group_name_H-M   'P 1'
#
loop_
_entity.id
_entity.type
_entity.pdbx_description
1 polymer ?
#
loop_
_entity_poly.entity_id
_entity_poly.type
_entity_poly.pdbx_seq_one_letter_code
_entity_poly.pdbx_strand_id
1 'polypeptide(L)'
;MRRYRYYIKYNIYYRFTMKLIKEILRKNEIKHIHVEVVDVLLIIGFKNEMLKQQYQQQLSEELFTRHNYYQQRRHHQHHREQ
;
A
#
# COMPACT_ATOMS: atom_id res chain seq x y z
N MET A 1 -16.72 -17.69 -3.55
CA MET A 1 -15.70 -16.65 -3.27
C MET A 1 -14.38 -17.30 -2.88
N ARG A 2 -13.34 -17.25 -3.73
CA ARG A 2 -12.01 -17.74 -3.33
C ARG A 2 -11.45 -16.77 -2.28
N ARG A 3 -11.37 -17.21 -1.01
CA ARG A 3 -10.76 -16.45 0.09
C ARG A 3 -9.26 -16.26 -0.21
N TYR A 4 -8.76 -15.04 -0.09
CA TYR A 4 -7.32 -14.77 -0.06
C TYR A 4 -6.73 -15.59 1.09
N ARG A 5 -5.62 -16.29 0.86
CA ARG A 5 -5.01 -17.16 1.90
C ARG A 5 -3.68 -16.62 2.39
N TYR A 6 -3.05 -15.76 1.61
CA TYR A 6 -1.72 -15.23 1.86
C TYR A 6 -1.80 -13.73 2.03
N TYR A 7 -1.09 -13.19 3.01
CA TYR A 7 -1.19 -11.78 3.38
C TYR A 7 0.18 -11.19 3.67
N ILE A 8 0.31 -9.90 3.40
CA ILE A 8 1.37 -9.05 3.93
C ILE A 8 0.72 -8.00 4.84
N LYS A 9 1.38 -7.69 5.94
CA LYS A 9 0.92 -6.73 6.94
C LYS A 9 2.00 -5.66 7.13
N TYR A 10 1.59 -4.39 7.15
CA TYR A 10 2.48 -3.25 7.38
C TYR A 10 1.88 -2.30 8.41
N ASN A 11 2.72 -1.74 9.27
CA ASN A 11 2.31 -0.59 10.06
C ASN A 11 2.29 0.65 9.16
N ILE A 12 1.20 1.41 9.23
CA ILE A 12 1.03 2.63 8.46
C ILE A 12 0.88 3.82 9.38
N TYR A 13 1.40 4.96 8.94
CA TYR A 13 1.07 6.23 9.56
C TYR A 13 -0.44 6.49 9.45
N TYR A 14 -1.11 6.75 10.58
CA TYR A 14 -2.57 6.80 10.69
C TYR A 14 -3.28 7.78 9.72
N ARG A 15 -2.55 8.73 9.11
CA ARG A 15 -3.11 9.66 8.11
C ARG A 15 -3.10 9.13 6.68
N PHE A 16 -2.55 7.94 6.44
CA PHE A 16 -2.63 7.31 5.12
C PHE A 16 -4.08 6.98 4.79
N THR A 17 -4.59 7.59 3.71
CA THR A 17 -5.91 7.27 3.18
C THR A 17 -5.81 6.07 2.25
N MET A 18 -6.91 5.34 2.11
CA MET A 18 -7.02 4.24 1.15
C MET A 18 -6.67 4.67 -0.29
N LYS A 19 -6.93 5.94 -0.64
CA LYS A 19 -6.54 6.52 -1.94
C LYS A 19 -5.01 6.54 -2.11
N LEU A 20 -4.29 7.11 -1.15
CA LEU A 20 -2.82 7.19 -1.17
C LEU A 20 -2.19 5.79 -1.17
N ILE A 21 -2.75 4.86 -0.39
CA ILE A 21 -2.30 3.47 -0.36
C ILE A 21 -2.42 2.85 -1.76
N LYS A 22 -3.59 2.94 -2.40
CA LYS A 22 -3.79 2.42 -3.76
C LYS A 22 -2.87 3.08 -4.79
N GLU A 23 -2.55 4.36 -4.65
CA GLU A 23 -1.60 5.05 -5.52
C GLU A 23 -0.17 4.53 -5.36
N ILE A 24 0.32 4.39 -4.12
CA ILE A 24 1.64 3.80 -3.84
C ILE A 24 1.73 2.40 -4.45
N LEU A 25 0.72 1.57 -4.19
CA LEU A 25 0.72 0.20 -4.69
C LEU A 25 0.66 0.17 -6.24
N ARG A 26 -0.09 1.08 -6.89
CA ARG A 26 -0.09 1.22 -8.36
C ARG A 26 1.27 1.64 -8.91
N LYS A 27 1.95 2.60 -8.27
CA LYS A 27 3.31 3.05 -8.67
C LYS A 27 4.34 1.92 -8.61
N ASN A 28 4.13 0.95 -7.71
CA ASN A 28 4.97 -0.25 -7.60
C ASN A 28 4.46 -1.44 -8.44
N GLU A 29 3.57 -1.19 -9.42
CA GLU A 29 3.02 -2.19 -10.35
C GLU A 29 2.30 -3.37 -9.67
N ILE A 30 1.74 -3.12 -8.49
CA ILE A 30 1.11 -4.16 -7.69
C ILE A 30 -0.34 -4.28 -8.12
N LYS A 31 -0.71 -5.40 -8.73
CA LYS A 31 -2.09 -5.66 -9.11
C LYS A 31 -2.82 -6.19 -7.87
N HIS A 32 -3.42 -5.29 -7.10
CA HIS A 32 -4.05 -5.65 -5.82
C HIS A 32 -5.22 -6.60 -6.05
N ILE A 33 -5.37 -7.59 -5.17
CA ILE A 33 -6.51 -8.50 -5.19
C ILE A 33 -7.43 -8.28 -3.97
N HIS A 34 -6.86 -7.87 -2.84
CA HIS A 34 -7.60 -7.36 -1.67
C HIS A 34 -6.71 -6.44 -0.82
N VAL A 35 -7.23 -5.30 -0.39
CA VAL A 35 -6.53 -4.33 0.48
C VAL A 35 -7.50 -3.86 1.55
N GLU A 36 -7.08 -3.96 2.81
CA GLU A 36 -7.85 -3.57 3.98
C GLU A 36 -6.95 -2.77 4.93
N VAL A 37 -7.55 -1.83 5.67
CA VAL A 37 -6.87 -1.09 6.73
C VAL A 37 -7.70 -1.23 7.99
N VAL A 38 -7.04 -1.67 9.06
CA VAL A 38 -7.63 -1.78 10.41
C VAL A 38 -6.74 -0.96 11.34
N ASP A 39 -7.26 0.17 11.84
CA ASP A 39 -6.51 1.19 12.58
C ASP A 39 -5.26 1.67 11.83
N VAL A 40 -4.07 1.28 12.32
CA VAL A 40 -2.75 1.59 11.74
C VAL A 40 -2.12 0.39 11.04
N LEU A 41 -2.89 -0.66 10.78
CA LEU A 41 -2.43 -1.88 10.12
C LEU A 41 -2.98 -1.96 8.70
N LEU A 42 -2.10 -1.96 7.70
CA LEU A 42 -2.43 -2.26 6.31
C LEU A 42 -2.29 -3.76 6.05
N ILE A 43 -3.34 -4.36 5.49
CA ILE A 43 -3.38 -5.77 5.11
C ILE A 43 -3.56 -5.86 3.60
N ILE A 44 -2.64 -6.58 2.94
CA ILE A 44 -2.69 -6.82 1.49
C ILE A 44 -2.83 -8.33 1.28
N GLY A 45 -3.92 -8.76 0.64
CA GLY A 45 -4.27 -10.15 0.41
C GLY A 45 -3.95 -10.64 -1.01
N PHE A 46 -3.41 -11.86 -1.09
CA PHE A 46 -2.97 -12.52 -2.32
C PHE A 46 -3.61 -13.90 -2.50
N LYS A 47 -3.79 -14.30 -3.76
CA LYS A 47 -4.43 -15.58 -4.14
C LYS A 47 -3.49 -16.78 -4.07
N ASN A 48 -2.19 -16.56 -4.22
CA ASN A 48 -1.15 -17.59 -4.12
C ASN A 48 0.09 -17.03 -3.42
N GLU A 49 0.94 -17.93 -2.94
CA GLU A 49 2.13 -17.59 -2.17
C GLU A 49 3.25 -16.93 -3.00
N MET A 50 3.40 -17.35 -4.25
CA MET A 50 4.42 -16.81 -5.16
C MET A 50 4.25 -15.29 -5.37
N LEU A 51 3.02 -14.83 -5.59
CA LEU A 51 2.71 -13.40 -5.69
C LEU A 51 3.00 -12.66 -4.38
N LYS A 52 2.67 -13.27 -3.23
CA LYS A 52 2.98 -12.69 -1.93
C LYS A 52 4.49 -12.47 -1.81
N GLN A 53 5.32 -13.48 -2.12
CA GLN A 53 6.78 -13.37 -2.04
C GLN A 53 7.33 -12.31 -3.00
N GLN A 54 6.88 -12.32 -4.26
CA GLN A 54 7.28 -11.33 -5.25
C GLN A 54 6.97 -9.90 -4.78
N TYR A 55 5.73 -9.65 -4.35
CA TYR A 55 5.33 -8.31 -3.93
C TYR A 55 5.90 -7.89 -2.58
N GLN A 56 6.18 -8.83 -1.68
CA GLN A 56 6.86 -8.56 -0.42
C GLN A 56 8.30 -8.08 -0.65
N GLN A 57 8.97 -8.56 -1.70
CA GLN A 57 10.29 -8.07 -2.09
C GLN A 57 10.23 -6.68 -2.73
N GLN A 58 9.14 -6.37 -3.43
CA GLN A 58 8.94 -5.06 -4.09
C GLN A 58 8.43 -3.97 -3.13
N LEU A 59 7.65 -4.33 -2.10
CA LEU A 59 7.09 -3.39 -1.12
C LEU A 59 7.95 -3.30 0.14
N SER A 60 8.65 -2.18 0.28
CA SER A 60 9.26 -1.81 1.57
C SER A 60 8.20 -1.29 2.54
N GLU A 61 8.29 -1.70 3.81
CA GLU A 61 7.45 -1.16 4.90
C GLU A 61 7.65 0.36 5.08
N GLU A 62 8.84 0.86 4.72
CA GLU A 62 9.21 2.26 4.84
C GLU A 62 8.28 3.18 4.03
N LEU A 63 7.63 2.66 2.99
CA LEU A 63 6.69 3.39 2.13
C LEU A 63 5.50 3.98 2.90
N PHE A 64 5.11 3.38 4.03
CA PHE A 64 3.94 3.81 4.81
C PHE A 64 4.29 4.61 6.06
N THR A 65 5.50 5.18 6.11
CA THR A 65 5.95 6.02 7.22
C THR A 65 5.41 7.45 7.16
N ARG A 66 5.46 8.15 8.31
CA ARG A 66 5.13 9.58 8.40
C ARG A 66 5.92 10.40 7.39
N HIS A 67 7.20 10.09 7.18
CA HIS A 67 8.07 10.81 6.25
C HIS A 67 7.53 10.73 4.81
N ASN A 68 7.27 9.51 4.34
CA ASN A 68 6.76 9.26 2.99
C ASN A 68 5.36 9.84 2.77
N TYR A 69 4.50 9.85 3.79
CA TYR A 69 3.20 10.54 3.71
C TYR A 69 3.36 12.01 3.31
N TYR A 70 4.25 12.76 3.98
CA TYR A 70 4.44 14.18 3.69
C TYR A 70 5.08 14.41 2.32
N GLN A 71 6.01 13.55 1.89
CA GLN A 71 6.55 13.59 0.53
C GLN A 71 5.44 13.40 -0.52
N GLN A 72 4.63 12.34 -0.40
CA GLN A 72 3.54 12.05 -1.33
C GLN A 72 2.48 13.17 -1.34
N ARG A 73 2.18 13.77 -0.18
CA ARG A 73 1.22 14.89 -0.09
C ARG A 73 1.72 16.14 -0.82
N ARG A 74 3.02 16.46 -0.71
CA ARG A 74 3.63 17.61 -1.41
C ARG A 74 3.57 17.45 -2.93
N HIS A 75 3.88 16.26 -3.44
CA HIS A 75 3.75 15.97 -4.87
C HIS A 75 2.32 16.19 -5.39
N HIS A 76 1.30 15.87 -4.59
CA HIS A 76 -0.10 16.09 -4.98
C HIS A 76 -0.55 17.55 -4.96
N GLN A 77 0.10 18.42 -4.18
CA GLN A 77 -0.23 19.84 -4.16
C GLN A 77 0.29 20.55 -5.41
N HIS A 78 1.51 20.24 -5.85
CA HIS A 78 2.09 20.84 -7.06
C HIS A 78 1.37 20.47 -8.36
N HIS A 79 0.79 19.27 -8.45
CA HIS A 79 0.02 18.85 -9.64
C HIS A 79 -1.38 19.48 -9.77
N ARG A 80 -1.85 20.25 -8.77
CA ARG A 80 -3.12 20.99 -8.85
C ARG A 80 -2.95 22.46 -9.24
N GLU A 81 -1.71 22.94 -9.29
CA GLU A 81 -1.36 24.33 -9.64
C GLU A 81 -0.83 24.46 -11.08
N GLN A 82 -0.84 23.35 -11.84
CA GLN A 82 -0.62 23.30 -13.30
C GLN A 82 -1.93 22.94 -14.00
#